data_AF-U2FKN9-F1
#
_entry.id   AF-U2FKN9-F1
#
_cell.length_a   1.000
_cell.length_b   1.000
_cell.length_c   1.000
_cell.angle_alpha   90.00
_cell.angle_beta   90.00
_cell.angle_gamma   90.00
#
_symmetry.space_group_name_H-M   'P 1'
#
loop_
_entity.id
_entity.type
_entity.pdbx_description
1 polymer ?
#
loop_
_entity_poly.entity_id
_entity_poly.type
_entity_poly.pdbx_seq_one_letter_code
_entity_poly.pdbx_strand_id
1 'polypeptide(L)'
;MNSPVCILTVHHCNNNKNDFAISPELLKKALRMALDEGYKFINYGQFKDIVAGRAKAHKKSILLTFDDGYFDNYKFAFPILKELNIPAVCFLITDKIKDFKRQDYDFSFKMHKDIDYDKDMEYFLNLDEIRQMQESGLFEFDSHTASHFSCKSDDETRLREEFSSSLAKIKELFPEKKEFGFCFPKGHFNELSQRIVKEYYGFAFSVIDGGFCAGDDKFKIRRIDISSSSKNDDDYVFRVKKKLFIYSTPIIGNLYSNFRNRGYK
;
A
#
# COMPACT_ATOMS: atom_id res chain seq x y z
N MET A 1 -5.92 22.31 -13.52
CA MET A 1 -4.92 21.35 -13.03
C MET A 1 -5.65 20.13 -12.50
N ASN A 2 -5.12 18.93 -12.75
CA ASN A 2 -5.66 17.70 -12.15
C ASN A 2 -5.38 17.72 -10.64
N SER A 3 -6.39 17.40 -9.83
CA SER A 3 -6.18 17.26 -8.38
C SER A 3 -5.30 16.03 -8.11
N PRO A 4 -4.35 16.10 -7.17
CA PRO A 4 -3.58 14.92 -6.79
C PRO A 4 -4.43 13.96 -5.94
N VAL A 5 -4.17 12.67 -6.07
CA VAL A 5 -4.54 11.65 -5.09
C VAL A 5 -3.38 11.52 -4.10
N CYS A 6 -3.65 11.73 -2.81
CA CYS A 6 -2.70 11.37 -1.76
C CYS A 6 -2.79 9.86 -1.52
N ILE A 7 -1.67 9.15 -1.55
CA ILE A 7 -1.68 7.68 -1.39
C ILE A 7 -0.99 7.37 -0.07
N LEU A 8 -1.76 6.99 0.94
CA LEU A 8 -1.23 6.65 2.27
C LEU A 8 -0.82 5.19 2.29
N THR A 9 0.35 4.86 2.85
CA THR A 9 0.80 3.47 2.99
C THR A 9 1.02 3.07 4.44
N VAL A 10 0.60 1.85 4.77
CA VAL A 10 0.73 1.19 6.07
C VAL A 10 1.34 -0.21 5.84
N HIS A 11 2.23 -0.66 6.72
CA HIS A 11 2.72 -2.05 6.69
C HIS A 11 2.05 -2.85 7.80
N HIS A 12 2.32 -2.48 9.05
CA HIS A 12 1.78 -3.13 10.24
C HIS A 12 0.78 -2.24 10.97
N CYS A 13 -0.34 -2.80 11.41
CA CYS A 13 -1.26 -2.15 12.34
C CYS A 13 -1.28 -2.90 13.68
N ASN A 14 -0.45 -2.47 14.63
CA ASN A 14 -0.32 -3.11 15.93
C ASN A 14 0.35 -2.19 16.98
N ASN A 15 0.37 -2.63 18.23
CA ASN A 15 0.93 -1.85 19.34
C ASN A 15 2.46 -1.98 19.50
N ASN A 16 3.16 -2.65 18.59
CA ASN A 16 4.62 -2.70 18.63
C ASN A 16 5.20 -1.34 18.21
N LYS A 17 6.09 -0.79 19.03
CA LYS A 17 6.83 0.43 18.71
C LYS A 17 7.98 0.11 17.76
N ASN A 18 7.74 0.18 16.46
CA ASN A 18 8.77 0.04 15.42
C ASN A 18 8.48 0.96 14.21
N ASP A 19 9.51 1.17 13.37
CA ASP A 19 9.49 2.15 12.28
C ASP A 19 8.48 1.85 11.15
N PHE A 20 7.87 0.66 11.12
CA PHE A 20 6.90 0.24 10.08
C PHE A 20 5.49 -0.02 10.63
N ALA A 21 5.30 0.13 11.94
CA ALA A 21 4.02 -0.10 12.60
C ALA A 21 3.32 1.20 12.96
N ILE A 22 2.00 1.15 12.94
CA ILE A 22 1.11 2.17 13.50
C ILE A 22 0.16 1.49 14.48
N SER A 23 -0.08 2.09 15.65
CA SER A 23 -1.06 1.53 16.57
C SER A 23 -2.48 1.66 16.02
N PRO A 24 -3.41 0.75 16.38
CA PRO A 24 -4.80 0.85 15.94
C PRO A 24 -5.44 2.19 16.32
N GLU A 25 -5.13 2.72 17.51
CA GLU A 25 -5.62 4.01 17.98
C GLU A 25 -5.08 5.17 17.13
N LEU A 26 -3.78 5.16 16.79
CA LEU A 26 -3.16 6.18 15.95
C LEU A 26 -3.66 6.11 14.50
N LEU A 27 -3.86 4.91 13.95
CA LEU A 27 -4.44 4.72 12.63
C LEU A 27 -5.84 5.32 12.60
N LYS A 28 -6.69 4.98 13.58
CA LYS A 28 -8.05 5.52 13.67
C LYS A 28 -8.07 7.04 13.80
N LYS A 29 -7.17 7.62 14.61
CA LYS A 29 -7.00 9.09 14.73
C LYS A 29 -6.59 9.73 13.40
N ALA A 30 -5.62 9.17 12.68
CA ALA A 30 -5.18 9.69 11.39
C ALA A 30 -6.29 9.68 10.34
N LEU A 31 -7.02 8.56 10.25
CA LEU A 31 -8.10 8.40 9.27
C LEU A 31 -9.28 9.33 9.57
N ARG A 32 -9.69 9.43 10.85
CA ARG A 32 -10.73 10.40 11.27
C ARG A 32 -10.33 11.83 11.00
N MET A 33 -9.09 12.21 11.34
CA MET A 33 -8.58 13.55 11.03
C MET A 33 -8.65 13.85 9.52
N ALA A 34 -8.27 12.89 8.66
CA ALA A 34 -8.38 13.09 7.22
C ALA A 34 -9.83 13.31 6.77
N LEU A 35 -10.78 12.55 7.31
CA LEU A 35 -12.22 12.73 7.05
C LEU A 35 -12.71 14.11 7.53
N ASP A 36 -12.33 14.53 8.73
CA ASP A 36 -12.71 15.83 9.33
C ASP A 36 -12.15 17.02 8.51
N GLU A 37 -10.96 16.84 7.93
CA GLU A 37 -10.35 17.80 6.99
C GLU A 37 -11.02 17.76 5.60
N GLY A 38 -12.06 16.95 5.40
CA GLY A 38 -12.82 16.84 4.16
C GLY A 38 -12.14 16.05 3.06
N TYR A 39 -11.19 15.16 3.40
CA TYR A 39 -10.67 14.20 2.44
C TYR A 39 -11.67 13.07 2.18
N LYS A 40 -11.66 12.57 0.95
CA LYS A 40 -12.48 11.43 0.51
C LYS A 40 -11.58 10.27 0.18
N PHE A 41 -11.78 9.15 0.86
CA PHE A 41 -11.13 7.90 0.51
C PHE A 41 -11.79 7.31 -0.74
N ILE A 42 -10.99 7.08 -1.79
CA ILE A 42 -11.44 6.47 -3.04
C ILE A 42 -11.11 4.98 -3.00
N ASN A 43 -11.95 4.15 -3.62
CA ASN A 43 -11.65 2.74 -3.78
C ASN A 43 -10.63 2.51 -4.90
N TYR A 44 -10.11 1.30 -4.98
CA TYR A 44 -9.03 0.98 -5.90
C TYR A 44 -9.51 0.95 -7.36
N GLY A 45 -10.75 0.54 -7.64
CA GLY A 45 -11.44 0.77 -8.92
C GLY A 45 -11.38 2.21 -9.42
N GLN A 46 -11.80 3.17 -8.58
CA GLN A 46 -11.74 4.60 -8.88
C GLN A 46 -10.31 5.07 -9.12
N PHE A 47 -9.34 4.57 -8.34
CA PHE A 47 -7.94 4.90 -8.55
C PHE A 47 -7.42 4.37 -9.90
N LYS A 48 -7.75 3.13 -10.28
CA LYS A 48 -7.42 2.55 -11.59
C LYS A 48 -7.96 3.39 -12.73
N ASP A 49 -9.19 3.88 -12.63
CA ASP A 49 -9.77 4.78 -13.62
C ASP A 49 -9.03 6.12 -13.73
N ILE A 50 -8.55 6.67 -12.60
CA ILE A 50 -7.75 7.90 -12.58
C ILE A 50 -6.39 7.66 -13.25
N VAL A 51 -5.72 6.55 -12.92
CA VAL A 51 -4.42 6.16 -13.50
C VAL A 51 -4.55 5.92 -15.01
N ALA A 52 -5.64 5.31 -15.45
CA ALA A 52 -5.93 5.06 -16.86
C ALA A 52 -6.43 6.31 -17.61
N GLY A 53 -6.64 7.45 -16.94
CA GLY A 53 -7.18 8.66 -17.54
C GLY A 53 -8.67 8.61 -17.88
N ARG A 54 -9.39 7.58 -17.41
CA ARG A 54 -10.84 7.43 -17.56
C ARG A 54 -11.63 8.31 -16.60
N ALA A 55 -11.01 8.70 -15.48
CA ALA A 55 -11.61 9.59 -14.49
C ALA A 55 -10.61 10.66 -14.01
N LYS A 56 -11.13 11.71 -13.38
CA LYS A 56 -10.32 12.73 -12.70
C LYS A 56 -10.51 12.60 -11.19
N ALA A 57 -9.43 12.73 -10.44
CA ALA A 57 -9.50 12.80 -8.99
C ALA A 57 -10.23 14.07 -8.54
N HIS A 58 -11.03 13.94 -7.48
CA HIS A 58 -11.60 15.09 -6.79
C HIS A 58 -10.52 15.78 -5.94
N LYS A 59 -10.78 17.01 -5.52
CA LYS A 59 -9.92 17.65 -4.51
C LYS A 59 -9.96 16.81 -3.23
N LYS A 60 -8.81 16.71 -2.55
CA LYS A 60 -8.65 15.96 -1.30
C LYS A 60 -9.01 14.47 -1.43
N SER A 61 -8.63 13.82 -2.53
CA SER A 61 -8.77 12.36 -2.67
C SER A 61 -7.62 11.63 -1.96
N ILE A 62 -7.94 10.54 -1.26
CA ILE A 62 -6.97 9.62 -0.64
C ILE A 62 -7.18 8.20 -1.16
N LEU A 63 -6.11 7.51 -1.51
CA LEU A 63 -6.10 6.04 -1.57
C LEU A 63 -5.34 5.52 -0.34
N LEU A 64 -5.91 4.56 0.38
CA LEU A 64 -5.22 3.87 1.47
C LEU A 64 -4.66 2.55 0.95
N THR A 65 -3.37 2.31 1.18
CA THR A 65 -2.66 1.10 0.78
C THR A 65 -2.05 0.38 1.96
N PHE A 66 -2.03 -0.94 1.88
CA PHE A 66 -1.28 -1.83 2.77
C PHE A 66 -0.26 -2.61 1.96
N ASP A 67 0.93 -2.81 2.52
CA ASP A 67 1.97 -3.65 1.91
C ASP A 67 2.14 -4.96 2.70
N ASP A 68 2.83 -5.93 2.11
CA ASP A 68 3.23 -7.24 2.65
C ASP A 68 2.12 -8.25 2.97
N GLY A 69 0.88 -7.81 3.21
CA GLY A 69 -0.22 -8.72 3.55
C GLY A 69 -0.10 -9.28 4.96
N TYR A 70 0.26 -8.46 5.94
CA TYR A 70 0.32 -8.88 7.34
C TYR A 70 -1.06 -9.13 7.96
N PHE A 71 -1.15 -10.15 8.81
CA PHE A 71 -2.35 -10.57 9.53
C PHE A 71 -2.86 -9.51 10.51
N ASP A 72 -1.96 -8.71 11.09
CA ASP A 72 -2.36 -7.64 12.01
C ASP A 72 -3.23 -6.56 11.33
N ASN A 73 -3.11 -6.38 10.01
CA ASN A 73 -4.00 -5.53 9.22
C ASN A 73 -5.43 -6.09 9.22
N TYR A 74 -5.61 -7.41 9.12
CA TYR A 74 -6.91 -8.04 9.27
C TYR A 74 -7.44 -7.93 10.70
N LYS A 75 -6.59 -8.20 11.70
CA LYS A 75 -7.01 -8.22 13.11
C LYS A 75 -7.37 -6.84 13.65
N PHE A 76 -6.61 -5.81 13.28
CA PHE A 76 -6.71 -4.49 13.90
C PHE A 76 -7.12 -3.36 12.94
N ALA A 77 -6.56 -3.30 11.72
CA ALA A 77 -6.91 -2.23 10.77
C ALA A 77 -8.29 -2.44 10.14
N PHE A 78 -8.60 -3.66 9.71
CA PHE A 78 -9.84 -3.96 8.99
C PHE A 78 -11.12 -3.63 9.79
N PRO A 79 -11.24 -3.92 11.11
CA PRO A 79 -12.37 -3.44 11.90
C PRO A 79 -12.53 -1.92 11.91
N ILE A 80 -11.42 -1.16 11.97
CA ILE A 80 -11.44 0.31 11.92
C ILE A 80 -11.94 0.78 10.55
N LEU A 81 -11.47 0.16 9.47
CA LEU A 81 -11.88 0.52 8.11
C LEU A 81 -13.35 0.20 7.86
N LYS A 82 -13.88 -0.90 8.44
CA LYS A 82 -15.32 -1.19 8.44
C LYS A 82 -16.12 -0.12 9.18
N GLU A 83 -15.69 0.27 10.38
CA GLU A 83 -16.36 1.32 11.17
C GLU A 83 -16.41 2.65 10.41
N LEU A 84 -15.32 3.02 9.73
CA LEU A 84 -15.20 4.29 9.02
C LEU A 84 -15.66 4.22 7.55
N ASN A 85 -16.04 3.03 7.07
CA ASN A 85 -16.35 2.75 5.66
C ASN A 85 -15.27 3.25 4.69
N ILE A 86 -14.00 2.98 5.03
CA ILE A 86 -12.84 3.41 4.24
C ILE A 86 -12.37 2.24 3.36
N PRO A 87 -12.39 2.38 2.02
CA PRO A 87 -11.82 1.38 1.14
C PRO A 87 -10.30 1.44 1.13
N ALA A 88 -9.66 0.31 0.80
CA ALA A 88 -8.22 0.17 0.72
C ALA A 88 -7.80 -0.84 -0.36
N VAL A 89 -6.51 -0.85 -0.67
CA VAL A 89 -5.86 -1.92 -1.44
C VAL A 89 -4.71 -2.51 -0.63
N CYS A 90 -4.52 -3.83 -0.69
CA CYS A 90 -3.39 -4.51 -0.06
C CYS A 90 -2.52 -5.22 -1.10
N PHE A 91 -1.21 -4.94 -1.10
CA PHE A 91 -0.24 -5.58 -1.97
C PHE A 91 0.34 -6.81 -1.27
N LEU A 92 0.04 -8.00 -1.79
CA LEU A 92 0.35 -9.28 -1.18
C LEU A 92 1.67 -9.84 -1.71
N ILE A 93 2.48 -10.39 -0.80
CA ILE A 93 3.58 -11.29 -1.15
C ILE A 93 2.96 -12.66 -1.40
N THR A 94 2.84 -13.05 -2.67
CA THR A 94 1.90 -14.12 -3.03
C THR A 94 2.32 -15.50 -2.54
N ASP A 95 3.61 -15.76 -2.32
CA ASP A 95 4.11 -17.04 -1.77
C ASP A 95 3.75 -17.20 -0.28
N LYS A 96 3.37 -16.10 0.38
CA LYS A 96 2.96 -16.09 1.79
C LYS A 96 1.48 -16.41 1.99
N ILE A 97 0.71 -16.49 0.91
CA ILE A 97 -0.71 -16.86 0.96
C ILE A 97 -0.80 -18.38 1.13
N LYS A 98 -1.39 -18.82 2.24
CA LYS A 98 -1.68 -20.24 2.51
C LYS A 98 -3.17 -20.44 2.70
N ASP A 99 -3.65 -21.61 2.29
CA ASP A 99 -5.04 -22.02 2.46
C ASP A 99 -5.20 -22.77 3.78
N PHE A 100 -5.47 -22.03 4.83
CA PHE A 100 -5.82 -22.56 6.13
C PHE A 100 -6.79 -21.61 6.83
N LYS A 101 -7.59 -22.14 7.75
CA LYS A 101 -8.38 -21.33 8.68
C LYS A 101 -7.62 -21.15 9.96
N ARG A 102 -7.44 -19.90 10.38
CA ARG A 102 -6.82 -19.59 11.66
C ARG A 102 -7.74 -20.01 12.79
N GLN A 103 -7.27 -20.89 13.66
CA GLN A 103 -7.93 -21.23 14.94
C GLN A 103 -7.29 -20.37 16.03
N ASP A 104 -8.07 -19.98 17.05
CA ASP A 104 -7.72 -18.98 18.08
C ASP A 104 -6.23 -18.96 18.42
N TYR A 105 -5.60 -17.81 18.17
CA TYR A 105 -4.15 -17.63 18.26
C TYR A 105 -3.79 -16.58 19.31
N ASP A 106 -2.83 -16.92 20.17
CA ASP A 106 -2.10 -15.98 21.02
C ASP A 106 -1.09 -15.21 20.15
N PHE A 107 -1.54 -14.08 19.58
CA PHE A 107 -0.72 -13.26 18.69
C PHE A 107 0.36 -12.50 19.45
N SER A 108 1.51 -13.14 19.64
CA SER A 108 2.72 -12.44 20.09
C SER A 108 3.21 -11.52 18.98
N PHE A 109 3.49 -10.25 19.29
CA PHE A 109 3.98 -9.35 18.27
C PHE A 109 5.49 -9.53 18.02
N LYS A 110 5.90 -9.71 16.77
CA LYS A 110 7.30 -9.62 16.33
C LYS A 110 7.62 -8.23 15.75
N MET A 111 8.88 -7.82 15.80
CA MET A 111 9.33 -6.65 15.04
C MET A 111 9.40 -7.01 13.56
N HIS A 112 9.14 -6.04 12.68
CA HIS A 112 9.21 -6.25 11.23
C HIS A 112 10.52 -6.92 10.77
N LYS A 113 11.66 -6.49 11.32
CA LYS A 113 12.99 -7.05 11.01
C LYS A 113 13.23 -8.49 11.51
N ASP A 114 12.41 -8.95 12.46
CA ASP A 114 12.56 -10.25 13.12
C ASP A 114 11.58 -11.29 12.56
N ILE A 115 10.71 -10.90 11.62
CA ILE A 115 9.81 -11.82 10.92
C ILE A 115 10.64 -12.61 9.90
N ASP A 116 10.71 -13.93 10.08
CA ASP A 116 11.28 -14.86 9.10
C ASP A 116 10.18 -15.21 8.09
N TYR A 117 10.25 -14.66 6.89
CA TYR A 117 9.21 -14.79 5.88
C TYR A 117 8.95 -16.26 5.49
N ASP A 118 9.88 -17.18 5.71
CA ASP A 118 9.71 -18.60 5.36
C ASP A 118 9.19 -19.46 6.51
N LYS A 119 9.25 -18.96 7.76
CA LYS A 119 8.84 -19.71 8.95
C LYS A 119 7.64 -19.11 9.66
N ASP A 120 7.52 -17.79 9.64
CA ASP A 120 6.56 -17.00 10.40
C ASP A 120 5.28 -16.74 9.59
N MET A 121 4.76 -17.79 8.96
CA MET A 121 3.61 -17.73 8.07
C MET A 121 2.34 -17.22 8.76
N GLU A 122 2.24 -17.40 10.08
CA GLU A 122 1.14 -16.91 10.89
C GLU A 122 1.05 -15.37 10.95
N TYR A 123 2.12 -14.65 10.61
CA TYR A 123 2.10 -13.18 10.57
C TYR A 123 1.54 -12.62 9.27
N PHE A 124 1.27 -13.47 8.28
CA PHE A 124 0.67 -13.09 7.00
C PHE A 124 -0.80 -13.51 6.92
N LEU A 125 -1.54 -12.85 6.04
CA LEU A 125 -2.92 -13.18 5.74
C LEU A 125 -3.01 -14.56 5.09
N ASN A 126 -3.94 -15.37 5.58
CA ASN A 126 -4.35 -16.60 4.89
C ASN A 126 -5.42 -16.30 3.83
N LEU A 127 -5.75 -17.32 3.02
CA LEU A 127 -6.73 -17.20 1.95
C LEU A 127 -8.13 -16.83 2.47
N ASP A 128 -8.56 -17.41 3.60
CA ASP A 128 -9.88 -17.15 4.19
C ASP A 128 -10.01 -15.68 4.63
N GLU A 129 -8.98 -15.11 5.27
CA GLU A 129 -8.92 -13.71 5.68
C GLU A 129 -8.93 -12.75 4.48
N ILE A 130 -8.16 -13.07 3.42
CA ILE A 130 -8.16 -12.30 2.16
C ILE A 130 -9.57 -12.28 1.56
N ARG A 131 -10.26 -13.43 1.54
CA ARG A 131 -11.64 -13.53 1.02
C ARG A 131 -12.62 -12.71 1.85
N GLN A 132 -12.58 -12.82 3.17
CA GLN A 132 -13.45 -12.04 4.06
C GLN A 132 -13.26 -10.52 3.88
N MET A 133 -12.01 -10.07 3.72
CA MET A 133 -11.71 -8.66 3.45
C MET A 133 -12.21 -8.21 2.06
N GLN A 134 -12.05 -9.06 1.03
CA GLN A 134 -12.54 -8.79 -0.32
C GLN A 134 -14.08 -8.72 -0.36
N GLU A 135 -14.76 -9.71 0.23
CA GLU A 135 -16.22 -9.85 0.25
C GLU A 135 -16.91 -8.71 1.01
N SER A 136 -16.20 -8.03 1.91
CA SER A 136 -16.70 -6.82 2.57
C SER A 136 -16.88 -5.64 1.61
N GLY A 137 -16.33 -5.72 0.39
CA GLY A 137 -16.33 -4.63 -0.59
C GLY A 137 -15.38 -3.47 -0.26
N LEU A 138 -14.58 -3.57 0.81
CA LEU A 138 -13.65 -2.51 1.22
C LEU A 138 -12.23 -2.74 0.71
N PHE A 139 -11.81 -3.99 0.53
CA PHE A 139 -10.45 -4.31 0.08
C PHE A 139 -10.42 -4.85 -1.35
N GLU A 140 -9.48 -4.33 -2.14
CA GLU A 140 -8.94 -5.01 -3.30
C GLU A 140 -7.49 -5.45 -3.02
N PHE A 141 -6.96 -6.39 -3.80
CA PHE A 141 -5.62 -6.94 -3.60
C PHE A 141 -4.81 -6.97 -4.90
N ASP A 142 -3.50 -6.75 -4.82
CA ASP A 142 -2.56 -6.83 -5.95
C ASP A 142 -1.18 -7.33 -5.51
N SER A 143 -0.21 -7.38 -6.41
CA SER A 143 1.08 -8.03 -6.17
C SER A 143 2.11 -7.15 -5.45
N HIS A 144 2.89 -7.78 -4.56
CA HIS A 144 4.10 -7.25 -3.94
C HIS A 144 5.31 -8.17 -4.18
N THR A 145 5.46 -8.66 -5.41
CA THR A 145 6.28 -9.82 -5.82
C THR A 145 5.79 -11.15 -5.23
N ALA A 146 6.42 -12.26 -5.65
CA ALA A 146 6.06 -13.58 -5.18
C ALA A 146 6.68 -13.85 -3.81
N SER A 147 7.98 -13.59 -3.67
CA SER A 147 8.76 -13.94 -2.48
C SER A 147 9.24 -12.76 -1.64
N HIS A 148 8.82 -11.52 -1.97
CA HIS A 148 9.34 -10.26 -1.43
C HIS A 148 10.77 -9.94 -1.91
N PHE A 149 11.10 -10.37 -3.13
CA PHE A 149 12.39 -10.14 -3.76
C PHE A 149 12.65 -8.66 -4.03
N SER A 150 13.89 -8.21 -3.78
CA SER A 150 14.25 -6.82 -4.03
C SER A 150 14.33 -6.55 -5.53
N CYS A 151 13.48 -5.66 -6.05
CA CYS A 151 13.49 -5.34 -7.47
C CYS A 151 14.64 -4.39 -7.88
N LYS A 152 15.49 -3.94 -6.95
CA LYS A 152 16.77 -3.30 -7.30
C LYS A 152 17.80 -4.41 -7.58
N SER A 153 17.60 -5.11 -8.69
CA SER A 153 18.38 -6.28 -9.11
C SER A 153 18.67 -6.20 -10.59
N ASP A 154 19.83 -6.73 -11.00
CA ASP A 154 20.22 -6.87 -12.40
C ASP A 154 19.90 -8.27 -12.96
N ASP A 155 19.34 -9.16 -12.12
CA ASP A 155 18.87 -10.49 -12.51
C ASP A 155 17.49 -10.41 -13.19
N GLU A 156 17.50 -10.24 -14.51
CA GLU A 156 16.30 -10.16 -15.33
C GLU A 156 15.43 -11.43 -15.24
N THR A 157 16.06 -12.62 -15.23
CA THR A 157 15.34 -13.90 -15.13
C THR A 157 14.56 -13.95 -13.82
N ARG A 158 15.21 -13.65 -12.69
CA ARG A 158 14.55 -13.66 -11.39
C ARG A 158 13.44 -12.60 -11.30
N LEU A 159 13.63 -11.40 -11.84
CA LEU A 159 12.59 -10.37 -11.88
C LEU A 159 11.34 -10.85 -12.66
N ARG A 160 11.53 -11.49 -13.82
CA ARG A 160 10.45 -12.03 -14.63
C ARG A 160 9.71 -13.17 -13.93
N GLU A 161 10.41 -14.03 -13.22
CA GLU A 161 9.80 -15.08 -12.40
C GLU A 161 8.93 -14.48 -11.28
N GLU A 162 9.45 -13.50 -10.54
CA GLU A 162 8.74 -12.82 -9.46
C GLU A 162 7.45 -12.13 -9.94
N PHE A 163 7.52 -11.40 -11.06
CA PHE A 163 6.36 -10.71 -11.62
C PHE A 163 5.36 -11.67 -12.25
N SER A 164 5.83 -12.66 -13.00
CA SER A 164 4.93 -13.63 -13.65
C SER A 164 4.20 -14.50 -12.61
N SER A 165 4.90 -15.00 -11.60
CA SER A 165 4.34 -15.88 -10.57
C SER A 165 3.35 -15.13 -9.68
N SER A 166 3.70 -13.92 -9.23
CA SER A 166 2.80 -13.13 -8.40
C SER A 166 1.57 -12.63 -9.15
N LEU A 167 1.71 -12.24 -10.43
CA LEU A 167 0.55 -11.91 -11.25
C LEU A 167 -0.35 -13.12 -11.50
N ALA A 168 0.23 -14.29 -11.78
CA ALA A 168 -0.52 -15.53 -11.96
C ALA A 168 -1.34 -15.86 -10.71
N LYS A 169 -0.74 -15.75 -9.52
CA LYS A 169 -1.45 -16.00 -8.26
C LYS A 169 -2.57 -14.98 -8.01
N ILE A 170 -2.35 -13.69 -8.26
CA ILE A 170 -3.41 -12.67 -8.14
C ILE A 170 -4.56 -12.94 -9.13
N LYS A 171 -4.27 -13.37 -10.37
CA LYS A 171 -5.31 -13.76 -11.34
C LYS A 171 -6.10 -14.99 -10.91
N GLU A 172 -5.42 -15.99 -10.35
CA GLU A 172 -6.05 -17.18 -9.78
C GLU A 172 -7.02 -16.81 -8.63
N LEU A 173 -6.57 -15.93 -7.73
CA LEU A 173 -7.38 -15.49 -6.60
C LEU A 173 -8.54 -14.57 -7.05
N PHE A 174 -8.35 -13.70 -8.03
CA PHE A 174 -9.34 -12.71 -8.42
C PHE A 174 -9.61 -12.77 -9.94
N PRO A 175 -10.27 -13.82 -10.44
CA PRO A 175 -10.45 -14.06 -11.88
C PRO A 175 -11.26 -12.97 -12.60
N GLU A 176 -12.14 -12.27 -11.89
CA GLU A 176 -12.95 -11.17 -12.43
C GLU A 176 -12.15 -9.86 -12.60
N LYS A 177 -10.94 -9.77 -12.03
CA LYS A 177 -10.12 -8.58 -12.09
C LYS A 177 -9.48 -8.44 -13.48
N LYS A 178 -9.64 -7.27 -14.09
CA LYS A 178 -9.16 -6.99 -15.46
C LYS A 178 -7.88 -6.15 -15.52
N GLU A 179 -7.60 -5.40 -14.46
CA GLU A 179 -6.48 -4.47 -14.39
C GLU A 179 -5.72 -4.72 -13.09
N PHE A 180 -4.39 -4.86 -13.21
CA PHE A 180 -3.49 -5.26 -12.14
C PHE A 180 -2.45 -4.18 -11.92
N GLY A 181 -2.34 -3.73 -10.68
CA GLY A 181 -1.25 -2.89 -10.20
C GLY A 181 -0.20 -3.73 -9.46
N PHE A 182 0.90 -3.07 -9.12
CA PHE A 182 2.03 -3.69 -8.43
C PHE A 182 2.64 -2.70 -7.44
N CYS A 183 3.22 -3.18 -6.34
CA CYS A 183 4.00 -2.35 -5.43
C CYS A 183 5.43 -2.92 -5.32
N PHE A 184 6.46 -2.08 -5.45
CA PHE A 184 7.85 -2.51 -5.33
C PHE A 184 8.24 -2.80 -3.87
N PRO A 185 8.70 -4.03 -3.53
CA PRO A 185 9.22 -4.37 -2.20
C PRO A 185 10.28 -3.38 -1.71
N LYS A 186 10.09 -2.87 -0.49
CA LYS A 186 10.99 -1.88 0.15
C LYS A 186 11.22 -0.60 -0.67
N GLY A 187 10.43 -0.38 -1.72
CA GLY A 187 10.68 0.68 -2.69
C GLY A 187 11.95 0.51 -3.51
N HIS A 188 12.52 -0.70 -3.53
CA HIS A 188 13.74 -1.00 -4.25
C HIS A 188 13.40 -1.33 -5.71
N PHE A 189 13.84 -0.49 -6.64
CA PHE A 189 13.73 -0.70 -8.07
C PHE A 189 14.90 -0.02 -8.79
N ASN A 190 15.22 -0.46 -10.01
CA ASN A 190 16.17 0.17 -10.91
C ASN A 190 15.53 0.36 -12.30
N GLU A 191 16.30 0.76 -13.31
CA GLU A 191 15.78 0.93 -14.67
C GLU A 191 15.31 -0.40 -15.29
N LEU A 192 16.04 -1.49 -15.02
CA LEU A 192 15.71 -2.82 -15.52
C LEU A 192 14.35 -3.29 -14.99
N SER A 193 14.13 -3.25 -13.68
CA SER A 193 12.87 -3.67 -13.07
C SER A 193 11.70 -2.79 -13.50
N GLN A 194 11.92 -1.48 -13.67
CA GLN A 194 10.91 -0.57 -14.21
C GLN A 194 10.56 -0.85 -15.67
N ARG A 195 11.50 -1.35 -16.47
CA ARG A 195 11.22 -1.76 -17.85
C ARG A 195 10.37 -3.03 -17.84
N ILE A 196 10.80 -4.05 -17.09
CA ILE A 196 10.16 -5.37 -17.08
C ILE A 196 8.76 -5.32 -16.46
N VAL A 197 8.55 -4.56 -15.37
CA VAL A 197 7.24 -4.52 -14.67
C VAL A 197 6.09 -4.09 -15.59
N LYS A 198 6.38 -3.27 -16.62
CA LYS A 198 5.41 -2.76 -17.60
C LYS A 198 4.84 -3.84 -18.50
N GLU A 199 5.55 -4.96 -18.64
CA GLU A 199 5.10 -6.11 -19.42
C GLU A 199 4.02 -6.92 -18.68
N TYR A 200 3.96 -6.79 -17.34
CA TYR A 200 3.08 -7.58 -16.48
C TYR A 200 1.93 -6.78 -15.86
N TYR A 201 2.18 -5.52 -15.50
CA TYR A 201 1.25 -4.68 -14.74
C TYR A 201 0.90 -3.38 -15.46
N GLY A 202 -0.28 -2.85 -15.18
CA GLY A 202 -0.76 -1.60 -15.77
C GLY A 202 -0.14 -0.35 -15.16
N PHE A 203 0.34 -0.45 -13.92
CA PHE A 203 0.92 0.62 -13.10
C PHE A 203 1.66 0.04 -11.88
N ALA A 204 2.55 0.82 -11.27
CA ALA A 204 3.35 0.40 -10.11
C ALA A 204 3.54 1.52 -9.07
N PHE A 205 3.43 1.15 -7.79
CA PHE A 205 3.67 1.99 -6.62
C PHE A 205 5.11 1.91 -6.14
N SER A 206 5.60 3.05 -5.67
CA SER A 206 6.95 3.26 -5.15
C SER A 206 6.91 3.80 -3.72
N VAL A 207 8.07 3.99 -3.09
CA VAL A 207 8.20 4.68 -1.79
C VAL A 207 8.50 6.17 -1.94
N ILE A 208 8.47 6.70 -3.16
CA ILE A 208 8.75 8.12 -3.45
C ILE A 208 7.67 8.95 -2.77
N ASP A 209 8.08 9.85 -1.88
CA ASP A 209 7.19 10.70 -1.08
C ASP A 209 6.40 11.67 -2.01
N GLY A 210 5.07 11.62 -2.06
CA GLY A 210 4.29 12.54 -2.91
C GLY A 210 2.81 12.21 -3.12
N GLY A 211 2.11 13.14 -3.79
CA GLY A 211 0.77 12.91 -4.35
C GLY A 211 0.86 12.50 -5.82
N PHE A 212 -0.16 11.83 -6.34
CA PHE A 212 -0.23 11.37 -7.74
C PHE A 212 -1.24 12.19 -8.53
N CYS A 213 -0.81 12.81 -9.63
CA CYS A 213 -1.67 13.48 -10.59
C CYS A 213 -1.89 12.60 -11.83
N ALA A 214 -3.09 12.63 -12.40
CA ALA A 214 -3.32 12.03 -13.71
C ALA A 214 -2.38 12.68 -14.75
N GLY A 215 -1.60 11.85 -15.44
CA GLY A 215 -0.52 12.24 -16.36
C GLY A 215 0.90 12.03 -15.80
N ASP A 216 1.04 11.78 -14.49
CA ASP A 216 2.32 11.37 -13.91
C ASP A 216 2.73 9.96 -14.38
N ASP A 217 4.02 9.62 -14.20
CA ASP A 217 4.51 8.28 -14.46
C ASP A 217 3.81 7.24 -13.57
N LYS A 218 2.90 6.48 -14.18
CA LYS A 218 2.13 5.43 -13.50
C LYS A 218 2.96 4.23 -13.06
N PHE A 219 4.25 4.16 -13.38
CA PHE A 219 5.16 3.11 -12.90
C PHE A 219 6.11 3.59 -11.79
N LYS A 220 5.93 4.83 -11.33
CA LYS A 220 6.58 5.40 -10.14
C LYS A 220 5.56 6.15 -9.28
N ILE A 221 4.41 5.52 -9.01
CA ILE A 221 3.35 6.17 -8.25
C ILE A 221 3.88 6.49 -6.84
N ARG A 222 3.75 7.76 -6.48
CA ARG A 222 4.26 8.33 -5.22
C ARG A 222 3.31 7.99 -4.06
N ARG A 223 3.87 7.76 -2.88
CA ARG A 223 3.11 7.38 -1.67
C ARG A 223 3.55 8.22 -0.46
N ILE A 224 2.78 8.14 0.61
CA ILE A 224 3.00 8.83 1.87
C ILE A 224 2.98 7.77 2.96
N ASP A 225 4.15 7.46 3.50
CA ASP A 225 4.23 6.57 4.66
C ASP A 225 3.68 7.27 5.91
N ILE A 226 2.74 6.59 6.57
CA ILE A 226 2.10 7.02 7.82
C ILE A 226 2.46 6.11 9.00
N SER A 227 3.48 5.26 8.89
CA SER A 227 4.07 4.54 10.02
C SER A 227 4.48 5.47 11.18
N SER A 228 4.52 4.91 12.39
CA SER A 228 4.78 5.65 13.63
C SER A 228 6.26 5.99 13.77
N SER A 229 6.57 7.29 13.79
CA SER A 229 7.92 7.82 14.01
C SER A 229 7.93 9.08 14.89
N SER A 230 6.86 9.31 15.65
CA SER A 230 6.66 10.56 16.39
C SER A 230 6.69 10.36 17.91
N LYS A 231 7.08 11.40 18.64
CA LYS A 231 7.24 11.36 20.10
C LYS A 231 5.92 11.21 20.85
N ASN A 232 4.83 11.73 20.29
CA ASN A 232 3.47 11.64 20.81
C ASN A 232 2.43 11.66 19.67
N ASP A 233 1.18 11.38 20.02
CA ASP A 233 0.05 11.26 19.09
C ASP A 233 -0.29 12.57 18.36
N ASP A 234 -0.20 13.72 19.03
CA ASP A 234 -0.57 15.01 18.43
C ASP A 234 0.45 15.44 17.37
N ASP A 235 1.74 15.29 17.67
CA ASP A 235 2.83 15.50 16.71
C ASP A 235 2.68 14.57 15.50
N TYR A 236 2.29 13.33 15.74
CA TYR A 236 2.02 12.35 14.68
C TYR A 236 0.89 12.82 13.76
N VAL A 237 -0.28 13.17 14.32
CA VAL A 237 -1.44 13.61 13.56
C VAL A 237 -1.13 14.90 12.80
N PHE A 238 -0.45 15.86 13.43
CA PHE A 238 -0.01 17.10 12.81
C PHE A 238 0.90 16.83 11.60
N ARG A 239 1.86 15.91 11.72
CA ARG A 239 2.75 15.51 10.63
C ARG A 239 1.98 14.93 9.45
N VAL A 240 1.04 14.02 9.70
CA VAL A 240 0.20 13.42 8.64
C VAL A 240 -0.66 14.49 7.96
N LYS A 241 -1.33 15.36 8.74
CA LYS A 241 -2.12 16.49 8.24
C LYS A 241 -1.29 17.42 7.34
N LYS A 242 -0.08 17.76 7.77
CA LYS A 242 0.86 18.60 7.00
C LYS A 242 1.26 17.94 5.68
N LYS A 243 1.60 16.64 5.69
CA LYS A 243 1.93 15.90 4.45
C LYS A 243 0.74 15.88 3.49
N LEU A 244 -0.46 15.58 3.98
CA LEU A 244 -1.69 15.59 3.18
C LEU A 244 -1.94 16.96 2.54
N PHE A 245 -1.80 18.06 3.29
CA PHE A 245 -1.96 19.42 2.76
C PHE A 245 -0.93 19.74 1.66
N ILE A 246 0.35 19.41 1.89
CA ILE A 246 1.41 19.66 0.91
C ILE A 246 1.16 18.86 -0.38
N TYR A 247 0.90 17.56 -0.26
CA TYR A 247 0.80 16.67 -1.42
C TYR A 247 -0.54 16.69 -2.14
N SER A 248 -1.58 17.27 -1.54
CA SER A 248 -2.83 17.60 -2.24
C SER A 248 -2.75 18.90 -3.05
N THR A 249 -1.63 19.62 -2.98
CA THR A 249 -1.37 20.86 -3.74
C THR A 249 -0.37 20.58 -4.86
N PRO A 250 -0.75 20.57 -6.16
CA PRO A 250 0.12 20.10 -7.24
C PRO A 250 1.51 20.76 -7.32
N ILE A 251 1.58 22.10 -7.33
CA ILE A 251 2.86 22.82 -7.52
C ILE A 251 3.76 22.65 -6.30
N ILE A 252 3.22 22.92 -5.11
CA ILE A 252 3.96 22.84 -3.84
C ILE A 252 4.37 21.39 -3.56
N GLY A 253 3.46 20.45 -3.77
CA GLY A 253 3.67 19.02 -3.59
C GLY A 253 4.76 18.47 -4.50
N ASN A 254 4.77 18.84 -5.79
CA ASN A 254 5.83 18.42 -6.72
C ASN A 254 7.19 19.01 -6.36
N LEU A 255 7.25 20.29 -5.97
CA LEU A 255 8.51 20.91 -5.53
C LEU A 255 9.06 20.22 -4.27
N TYR A 256 8.18 19.95 -3.29
CA TYR A 256 8.55 19.28 -2.05
C TYR A 256 8.97 17.82 -2.29
N SER A 257 8.26 17.09 -3.14
CA SER A 257 8.61 15.73 -3.55
C SER A 257 9.98 15.69 -4.22
N ASN A 258 10.25 16.58 -5.19
CA ASN A 258 11.55 16.67 -5.86
C ASN A 258 12.71 16.99 -4.90
N PHE A 259 12.44 17.79 -3.86
CA PHE A 259 13.41 18.07 -2.81
C PHE A 259 13.70 16.84 -1.93
N ARG A 260 12.66 16.13 -1.48
CA ARG A 260 12.81 14.96 -0.60
C ARG A 260 13.41 13.75 -1.30
N ASN A 261 13.11 13.56 -2.58
CA ASN A 261 13.39 12.34 -3.31
C ASN A 261 14.62 12.46 -4.23
N ARG A 262 15.59 13.34 -3.93
CA ARG A 262 16.78 13.58 -4.77
C ARG A 262 17.60 12.31 -5.07
N GLY A 263 17.52 11.28 -4.23
CA GLY A 263 18.20 10.00 -4.43
C GLY A 263 17.47 8.99 -5.33
N TYR A 264 16.26 9.29 -5.79
CA TYR A 264 15.46 8.43 -6.70
C TYR A 264 15.45 8.94 -8.15
N LYS A 265 16.31 9.90 -8.47
CA LYS A 265 16.46 10.45 -9.82
C LYS A 265 17.13 9.45 -10.76
#